data_AF-A0A1G5IEQ6-F1
#
_entry.id   AF-A0A1G5IEQ6-F1
#
_cell.length_a   1.000
_cell.length_b   1.000
_cell.length_c   1.000
_cell.angle_alpha   90.00
_cell.angle_beta   90.00
_cell.angle_gamma   90.00
#
_symmetry.space_group_name_H-M   'P 1'
#
loop_
_entity.id
_entity.type
_entity.pdbx_description
1 polymer ?
#
loop_
_entity_poly.entity_id
_entity_poly.type
_entity_poly.pdbx_seq_one_letter_code
_entity_poly.pdbx_strand_id
1 'polypeptide(L)'
;MTRTGKNTKAPKHRRAQAEKQTQMAQEKNQVEVIRNDVRITVDEKTIERNKYVFELVNMWIANADNKINIAFAMLSAVVAVVTFVAENMLSKMAISQNARSSLLYAFYTVFIIAAACFCLSIFFYVASVIPRLTSGKTIKCKRKQKEKKKPKYSIFYDEIKDFEKAEDYVEAAKRANEDVFNEEILKEIYYNSGICSKKMNCFKWGGIASFVTIVLVMIASLLYFLYAIGV
;
A
#
# COMPACT_ATOMS: atom_id res chain seq x y z
N MET A 1 -58.18 -83.28 14.54
CA MET A 1 -57.22 -83.05 13.44
C MET A 1 -57.42 -81.63 12.91
N THR A 2 -56.50 -80.70 13.20
CA THR A 2 -56.46 -79.43 12.47
C THR A 2 -55.02 -78.94 12.46
N ARG A 3 -54.43 -79.00 11.26
CA ARG A 3 -53.02 -78.74 10.95
C ARG A 3 -52.68 -77.25 11.10
N THR A 4 -51.58 -76.98 11.78
CA THR A 4 -50.87 -75.70 11.78
C THR A 4 -50.01 -75.58 10.52
N GLY A 5 -50.25 -74.55 9.71
CA GLY A 5 -49.42 -74.17 8.56
C GLY A 5 -48.94 -72.73 8.69
N LYS A 6 -47.73 -72.52 9.24
CA LYS A 6 -47.09 -71.20 9.31
C LYS A 6 -46.30 -70.92 8.03
N ASN A 7 -46.82 -70.00 7.23
CA ASN A 7 -46.26 -69.54 5.97
C ASN A 7 -45.08 -68.57 6.23
N THR A 8 -43.86 -68.98 5.91
CA THR A 8 -42.60 -68.22 6.10
C THR A 8 -42.04 -67.77 4.75
N LYS A 9 -42.65 -66.77 4.12
CA LYS A 9 -42.10 -66.11 2.92
C LYS A 9 -42.32 -64.59 2.97
N ALA A 10 -41.63 -63.92 3.89
CA ALA A 10 -41.57 -62.45 3.96
C ALA A 10 -40.18 -61.79 4.23
N PRO A 11 -39.02 -62.49 4.41
CA PRO A 11 -37.80 -61.79 4.84
C PRO A 11 -36.92 -61.18 3.73
N LYS A 12 -37.04 -61.62 2.46
CA LYS A 12 -36.08 -61.21 1.40
C LYS A 12 -36.25 -59.78 0.90
N HIS A 13 -37.48 -59.29 0.73
CA HIS A 13 -37.72 -57.96 0.17
C HIS A 13 -37.36 -56.83 1.14
N ARG A 14 -37.54 -57.05 2.45
CA ARG A 14 -37.17 -56.07 3.49
C ARG A 14 -35.65 -55.94 3.64
N ARG A 15 -34.90 -57.04 3.48
CA ARG A 15 -33.42 -57.01 3.50
C ARG A 15 -32.85 -56.23 2.31
N ALA A 16 -33.36 -56.46 1.11
CA ALA A 16 -32.93 -55.72 -0.08
C ALA A 16 -33.25 -54.21 -0.01
N GLN A 17 -34.37 -53.83 0.63
CA GLN A 17 -34.68 -52.42 0.87
C GLN A 17 -33.78 -51.78 1.94
N ALA A 18 -33.46 -52.51 3.01
CA ALA A 18 -32.52 -52.03 4.02
C ALA A 18 -31.11 -51.84 3.46
N GLU A 19 -30.61 -52.80 2.67
CA GLU A 19 -29.29 -52.71 2.02
C GLU A 19 -29.20 -51.51 1.06
N LYS A 20 -30.26 -51.25 0.27
CA LYS A 20 -30.32 -50.05 -0.58
C LYS A 20 -30.33 -48.74 0.22
N GLN A 21 -31.03 -48.70 1.36
CA GLN A 21 -31.04 -47.51 2.22
C GLN A 21 -29.68 -47.26 2.87
N THR A 22 -28.99 -48.32 3.30
CA THR A 22 -27.64 -48.22 3.86
C THR A 22 -26.64 -47.76 2.79
N GLN A 23 -26.71 -48.29 1.57
CA GLN A 23 -25.86 -47.84 0.46
C GLN A 23 -26.08 -46.36 0.10
N MET A 24 -27.33 -45.92 -0.02
CA MET A 24 -27.64 -44.51 -0.28
C MET A 24 -27.19 -43.58 0.85
N ALA A 25 -27.23 -44.04 2.11
CA ALA A 25 -26.72 -43.27 3.24
C ALA A 25 -25.19 -43.16 3.22
N GLN A 26 -24.49 -44.25 2.87
CA GLN A 26 -23.03 -44.27 2.72
C GLN A 26 -22.58 -43.36 1.57
N GLU A 27 -23.26 -43.41 0.43
CA GLU A 27 -22.93 -42.58 -0.74
C GLU A 27 -23.15 -41.08 -0.46
N LYS A 28 -24.26 -40.72 0.21
CA LYS A 28 -24.50 -39.34 0.64
C LYS A 28 -23.41 -38.82 1.57
N ASN A 29 -23.00 -39.64 2.55
CA ASN A 29 -21.94 -39.27 3.49
C ASN A 29 -20.59 -39.09 2.76
N GLN A 30 -20.28 -39.98 1.81
CA GLN A 30 -19.05 -39.88 1.01
C GLN A 30 -19.02 -38.61 0.13
N VAL A 31 -20.15 -38.26 -0.49
CA VAL A 31 -20.27 -37.02 -1.29
C VAL A 31 -20.12 -35.76 -0.42
N GLU A 32 -20.64 -35.78 0.81
CA GLU A 32 -20.52 -34.68 1.76
C GLU A 32 -19.07 -34.49 2.24
N VAL A 33 -18.35 -35.58 2.53
CA VAL A 33 -16.92 -35.56 2.86
C VAL A 33 -16.11 -34.96 1.71
N ILE A 34 -16.29 -35.45 0.48
CA ILE A 34 -15.57 -34.93 -0.70
C ILE A 34 -15.86 -33.44 -0.91
N ARG A 35 -17.12 -33.02 -0.75
CA ARG A 35 -17.50 -31.60 -0.89
C ARG A 35 -16.79 -30.73 0.16
N ASN A 36 -16.71 -31.21 1.40
CA ASN A 36 -16.03 -30.48 2.47
C ASN A 36 -14.52 -30.40 2.23
N ASP A 37 -13.88 -31.50 1.81
CA ASP A 37 -12.44 -31.52 1.47
C ASP A 37 -12.12 -30.57 0.30
N VAL A 38 -12.93 -30.59 -0.76
CA VAL A 38 -12.77 -29.67 -1.90
C VAL A 38 -12.93 -28.22 -1.46
N ARG A 39 -13.88 -27.92 -0.56
CA ARG A 39 -14.08 -26.56 -0.04
C ARG A 39 -12.87 -26.09 0.77
N ILE A 40 -12.38 -26.93 1.70
CA ILE A 40 -11.20 -26.63 2.52
C ILE A 40 -9.98 -26.32 1.64
N THR A 41 -9.71 -27.15 0.62
CA THR A 41 -8.56 -26.93 -0.27
C THR A 41 -8.67 -25.67 -1.14
N VAL A 42 -9.88 -25.25 -1.49
CA VAL A 42 -10.11 -23.99 -2.24
C VAL A 42 -9.91 -22.77 -1.34
N ASP A 43 -10.39 -22.85 -0.09
CA ASP A 43 -10.27 -21.78 0.89
C ASP A 43 -8.79 -21.58 1.30
N GLU A 44 -8.04 -22.66 1.53
CA GLU A 44 -6.60 -22.61 1.86
C GLU A 44 -5.78 -21.97 0.73
N LYS A 45 -5.96 -22.42 -0.52
CA LYS A 45 -5.28 -21.83 -1.69
C LYS A 45 -5.60 -20.34 -1.87
N THR A 46 -6.83 -19.93 -1.56
CA THR A 46 -7.25 -18.53 -1.67
C THR A 46 -6.53 -17.68 -0.63
N ILE A 47 -6.41 -18.17 0.60
CA ILE A 47 -5.70 -17.48 1.69
C ILE A 47 -4.21 -17.37 1.37
N GLU A 48 -3.57 -18.44 0.89
CA GLU A 48 -2.16 -18.41 0.48
C GLU A 48 -1.91 -17.38 -0.62
N ARG A 49 -2.76 -17.35 -1.65
CA ARG A 49 -2.67 -16.33 -2.71
C ARG A 49 -2.80 -14.92 -2.14
N ASN A 50 -3.71 -14.69 -1.22
CA ASN A 50 -3.93 -13.36 -0.64
C ASN A 50 -2.75 -12.95 0.26
N LYS A 51 -2.17 -13.86 1.05
CA LYS A 51 -0.92 -13.62 1.79
C LYS A 51 0.23 -13.24 0.85
N TYR A 52 0.40 -13.97 -0.24
CA TYR A 52 1.43 -13.65 -1.25
C TYR A 52 1.24 -12.26 -1.87
N VAL A 53 0.00 -11.89 -2.23
CA VAL A 53 -0.30 -10.54 -2.75
C VAL A 53 -0.02 -9.47 -1.69
N PHE A 54 -0.35 -9.72 -0.42
CA PHE A 54 -0.04 -8.81 0.68
C PHE A 54 1.47 -8.58 0.84
N GLU A 55 2.27 -9.64 0.80
CA GLU A 55 3.73 -9.54 0.81
C GLU A 55 4.28 -8.77 -0.40
N LEU A 56 3.76 -9.03 -1.60
CA LEU A 56 4.12 -8.29 -2.81
C LEU A 56 3.86 -6.79 -2.66
N VAL A 57 2.70 -6.40 -2.12
CA VAL A 57 2.35 -4.98 -1.93
C VAL A 57 3.26 -4.34 -0.87
N ASN A 58 3.57 -5.03 0.22
CA ASN A 58 4.52 -4.54 1.23
C ASN A 58 5.92 -4.33 0.63
N MET A 59 6.39 -5.28 -0.20
CA MET A 59 7.63 -5.14 -0.94
C MET A 59 7.61 -3.95 -1.91
N TRP A 60 6.48 -3.66 -2.57
CA TRP A 60 6.35 -2.48 -3.42
C TRP A 60 6.42 -1.17 -2.64
N ILE A 61 5.85 -1.11 -1.43
CA ILE A 61 5.99 0.05 -0.55
C ILE A 61 7.46 0.23 -0.16
N ALA A 62 8.13 -0.83 0.28
CA ALA A 62 9.55 -0.77 0.65
C ALA A 62 10.42 -0.29 -0.53
N ASN A 63 10.14 -0.79 -1.74
CA ASN A 63 10.81 -0.34 -2.96
C ASN A 63 10.52 1.13 -3.28
N ALA A 64 9.30 1.61 -3.04
CA ALA A 64 8.96 3.03 -3.21
C ALA A 64 9.75 3.89 -2.21
N ASP A 65 9.85 3.49 -0.95
CA ASP A 65 10.61 4.19 0.08
C ASP A 65 12.10 4.24 -0.25
N ASN A 66 12.67 3.13 -0.73
CA ASN A 66 14.07 3.09 -1.15
C ASN A 66 14.34 4.08 -2.31
N LYS A 67 13.45 4.14 -3.31
CA LYS A 67 13.57 5.11 -4.42
C LYS A 67 13.50 6.55 -3.94
N ILE A 68 12.60 6.85 -3.00
CA ILE A 68 12.46 8.19 -2.41
C ILE A 68 13.73 8.57 -1.65
N ASN A 69 14.29 7.66 -0.84
CA ASN A 69 15.53 7.89 -0.09
C ASN A 69 16.73 8.14 -1.02
N ILE A 70 16.88 7.34 -2.06
CA ILE A 70 17.93 7.53 -3.08
C ILE A 70 17.79 8.90 -3.74
N ALA A 71 16.56 9.30 -4.12
CA ALA A 71 16.32 10.62 -4.72
C ALA A 71 16.63 11.78 -3.77
N PHE A 72 16.29 11.65 -2.48
CA PHE A 72 16.67 12.63 -1.46
C PHE A 72 18.19 12.76 -1.32
N ALA A 73 18.91 11.64 -1.30
CA ALA A 73 20.36 11.64 -1.24
C ALA A 73 20.97 12.36 -2.45
N MET A 74 20.49 12.04 -3.66
CA MET A 74 20.91 12.75 -4.88
C MET A 74 20.60 14.25 -4.82
N LEU A 75 19.41 14.63 -4.38
CA LEU A 75 19.02 16.02 -4.24
C LEU A 75 19.94 16.76 -3.25
N SER A 76 20.30 16.13 -2.13
CA SER A 76 21.21 16.72 -1.15
C SER A 76 22.60 17.00 -1.72
N ALA A 77 23.12 16.10 -2.56
CA ALA A 77 24.40 16.29 -3.24
C ALA A 77 24.33 17.45 -4.25
N VAL A 78 23.25 17.55 -5.03
CA VAL A 78 23.03 18.66 -5.97
C VAL A 78 22.98 19.99 -5.21
N VAL A 79 22.26 20.05 -4.09
CA VAL A 79 22.19 21.25 -3.25
C VAL A 79 23.55 21.66 -2.74
N ALA A 80 24.34 20.72 -2.22
CA ALA A 80 25.68 21.01 -1.72
C ALA A 80 26.57 21.63 -2.81
N VAL A 81 26.54 21.06 -4.03
CA VAL A 81 27.29 21.61 -5.18
C VAL A 81 26.78 22.99 -5.56
N VAL A 82 25.46 23.18 -5.66
CA VAL A 82 24.86 24.48 -6.00
C VAL A 82 25.20 25.54 -4.97
N THR A 83 25.14 25.24 -3.68
CA THR A 83 25.50 26.18 -2.60
C THR A 83 26.98 26.55 -2.68
N PHE A 84 27.87 25.57 -2.86
CA PHE A 84 29.31 25.81 -3.01
C PHE A 84 29.63 26.71 -4.22
N VAL A 85 28.97 26.44 -5.37
CA VAL A 85 29.12 27.25 -6.58
C VAL A 85 28.57 28.66 -6.35
N ALA A 86 27.39 28.80 -5.73
CA ALA A 86 26.76 30.08 -5.45
C ALA A 86 27.63 30.96 -4.52
N GLU A 87 28.22 30.41 -3.47
CA GLU A 87 29.14 31.14 -2.58
C GLU A 87 30.37 31.67 -3.34
N ASN A 88 30.95 30.85 -4.22
CA ASN A 88 32.08 31.25 -5.06
C ASN A 88 31.71 32.30 -6.12
N MET A 89 30.47 32.32 -6.59
CA MET A 89 30.01 33.27 -7.59
C MET A 89 29.58 34.61 -6.97
N LEU A 90 28.88 34.56 -5.82
CA LEU A 90 28.43 35.74 -5.07
C LEU A 90 29.62 36.53 -4.52
N SER A 91 30.66 35.87 -4.02
CA SER A 91 31.88 36.53 -3.53
C SER A 91 32.61 37.33 -4.62
N LYS A 92 32.54 36.89 -5.89
CA LYS A 92 33.16 37.58 -7.03
C LYS A 92 32.27 38.68 -7.63
N MET A 93 30.95 38.60 -7.42
CA MET A 93 29.98 39.51 -8.02
C MET A 93 29.98 40.91 -7.37
N ALA A 94 30.39 41.01 -6.10
CA ALA A 94 30.46 42.28 -5.37
C ALA A 94 31.46 43.31 -5.95
N ILE A 95 32.28 42.90 -6.93
CA ILE A 95 33.42 43.70 -7.44
C ILE A 95 33.13 44.32 -8.83
N SER A 96 32.10 43.86 -9.56
CA SER A 96 31.82 44.34 -10.92
C SER A 96 30.70 45.39 -10.95
N GLN A 97 31.05 46.67 -10.83
CA GLN A 97 30.09 47.79 -10.96
C GLN A 97 29.65 48.10 -12.40
N ASN A 98 30.19 47.42 -13.40
CA ASN A 98 29.90 47.70 -14.80
C ASN A 98 29.51 46.42 -15.54
N ALA A 99 28.22 46.12 -15.62
CA ALA A 99 27.68 45.30 -16.72
C ALA A 99 26.15 45.35 -16.75
N ARG A 100 25.64 45.45 -17.98
CA ARG A 100 24.25 45.40 -18.46
C ARG A 100 23.22 44.88 -17.46
N SER A 101 22.40 45.78 -16.95
CA SER A 101 21.37 45.48 -15.96
C SER A 101 20.37 44.40 -16.41
N SER A 102 20.09 44.26 -17.71
CA SER A 102 19.09 43.31 -18.23
C SER A 102 19.44 41.84 -18.03
N LEU A 103 20.70 41.44 -18.28
CA LEU A 103 21.16 40.06 -18.06
C LEU A 103 21.17 39.70 -16.57
N LEU A 104 21.54 40.66 -15.73
CA LEU A 104 21.52 40.50 -14.28
C LEU A 104 20.09 40.33 -13.75
N TYR A 105 19.13 41.12 -14.25
CA TYR A 105 17.71 40.94 -13.93
C TYR A 105 17.20 39.56 -14.38
N ALA A 106 17.52 39.14 -15.60
CA ALA A 106 17.13 37.83 -16.12
C ALA A 106 17.71 36.69 -15.26
N PHE A 107 18.98 36.79 -14.85
CA PHE A 107 19.61 35.85 -13.92
C PHE A 107 18.84 35.75 -12.60
N TYR A 108 18.55 36.88 -11.95
CA TYR A 108 17.80 36.87 -10.68
C TYR A 108 16.39 36.30 -10.84
N THR A 109 15.68 36.63 -11.93
CA THR A 109 14.35 36.08 -12.19
C THR A 109 14.39 34.57 -12.35
N VAL A 110 15.30 34.04 -13.19
CA VAL A 110 15.45 32.59 -13.39
C VAL A 110 15.87 31.90 -12.09
N PHE A 111 16.76 32.52 -11.31
CA PHE A 111 17.21 31.99 -10.03
C PHE A 111 16.08 31.89 -9.00
N ILE A 112 15.23 32.93 -8.89
CA ILE A 112 14.06 32.92 -8.00
C ILE A 112 13.08 31.82 -8.41
N ILE A 113 12.81 31.65 -9.72
CA ILE A 113 11.95 30.58 -10.22
C ILE A 113 12.56 29.21 -9.91
N ALA A 114 13.87 29.03 -10.11
CA ALA A 114 14.57 27.80 -9.80
C ALA A 114 14.47 27.44 -8.31
N ALA A 115 14.63 28.43 -7.42
CA ALA A 115 14.48 28.27 -5.99
C ALA A 115 13.04 27.89 -5.59
N ALA A 116 12.03 28.52 -6.20
CA ALA A 116 10.64 28.15 -5.97
C ALA A 116 10.33 26.70 -6.41
N CYS A 117 10.80 26.29 -7.60
CA CYS A 117 10.68 24.92 -8.09
C CYS A 117 11.41 23.92 -7.19
N PHE A 118 12.57 24.31 -6.66
CA PHE A 118 13.34 23.48 -5.74
C PHE A 118 12.58 23.24 -4.42
N CYS A 119 12.04 24.29 -3.82
CA CYS A 119 11.18 24.18 -2.63
C CYS A 119 9.95 23.29 -2.91
N LEU A 120 9.34 23.43 -4.09
CA LEU A 120 8.22 22.59 -4.51
C LEU A 120 8.64 21.12 -4.65
N SER A 121 9.83 20.85 -5.17
CA SER A 121 10.37 19.49 -5.25
C SER A 121 10.58 18.87 -3.88
N ILE A 122 11.15 19.61 -2.92
CA ILE A 122 11.30 19.15 -1.53
C ILE A 122 9.92 18.84 -0.95
N PHE A 123 8.95 19.74 -1.14
CA PHE A 123 7.58 19.53 -0.66
C PHE A 123 6.98 18.21 -1.17
N PHE A 124 7.12 17.91 -2.47
CA PHE A 124 6.63 16.66 -3.04
C PHE A 124 7.36 15.42 -2.51
N TYR A 125 8.68 15.49 -2.33
CA TYR A 125 9.42 14.38 -1.73
C TYR A 125 9.05 14.16 -0.27
N VAL A 126 8.90 15.21 0.54
CA VAL A 126 8.41 15.09 1.92
C VAL A 126 6.98 14.53 1.95
N ALA A 127 6.11 15.00 1.06
CA ALA A 127 4.74 14.48 0.91
C ALA A 127 4.71 13.01 0.46
N SER A 128 5.74 12.53 -0.23
CA SER A 128 5.87 11.12 -0.61
C SER A 128 6.26 10.22 0.57
N VAL A 129 7.01 10.74 1.55
CA VAL A 129 7.37 10.00 2.78
C VAL A 129 6.19 9.91 3.74
N ILE A 130 5.39 10.98 3.83
CA ILE A 130 4.21 11.05 4.70
C ILE A 130 2.94 11.05 3.83
N PRO A 131 2.56 9.89 3.25
CA PRO A 131 1.30 9.80 2.54
C PRO A 131 0.17 9.97 3.55
N ARG A 132 -0.35 11.20 3.67
CA ARG A 132 -1.61 11.42 4.39
C ARG A 132 -2.68 10.65 3.64
N LEU A 133 -3.23 9.59 4.24
CA LEU A 133 -4.42 8.91 3.75
C LEU A 133 -5.63 9.83 3.93
N THR A 134 -5.76 10.86 3.08
CA THR A 134 -7.01 11.63 2.98
C THR A 134 -8.18 10.76 2.49
N SER A 135 -7.90 9.55 1.98
CA SER A 135 -8.89 8.55 1.60
C SER A 135 -9.67 7.95 2.78
N GLY A 136 -9.26 8.20 4.03
CA GLY A 136 -10.06 7.85 5.21
C GLY A 136 -11.38 8.62 5.33
N LYS A 137 -11.62 9.68 4.53
CA LYS A 137 -12.92 10.37 4.51
C LYS A 137 -14.02 9.60 3.77
N THR A 138 -13.68 8.63 2.91
CA THR A 138 -14.67 7.84 2.17
C THR A 138 -14.90 6.44 2.75
N ILE A 139 -13.99 5.95 3.61
CA ILE A 139 -14.22 4.77 4.47
C ILE A 139 -14.28 5.20 5.94
N LYS A 140 -14.75 6.43 6.20
CA LYS A 140 -15.79 6.54 7.21
C LYS A 140 -17.02 5.83 6.64
N CYS A 141 -16.98 4.50 6.64
CA CYS A 141 -18.16 3.76 7.03
C CYS A 141 -18.73 4.57 8.19
N LYS A 142 -19.98 4.97 8.03
CA LYS A 142 -20.81 5.55 9.07
C LYS A 142 -20.83 4.58 10.26
N ARG A 143 -19.71 4.41 10.99
CA ARG A 143 -19.69 4.09 12.40
C ARG A 143 -20.26 5.34 13.02
N LYS A 144 -21.60 5.42 12.95
CA LYS A 144 -22.39 6.16 13.91
C LYS A 144 -21.77 5.81 15.26
N GLN A 145 -21.06 6.77 15.84
CA GLN A 145 -20.86 6.84 17.27
C GLN A 145 -22.24 6.61 17.89
N LYS A 146 -22.47 5.41 18.39
CA LYS A 146 -23.52 4.97 19.32
C LYS A 146 -23.49 3.44 19.33
N GLU A 147 -22.43 2.91 19.91
CA GLU A 147 -22.35 1.65 20.65
C GLU A 147 -20.88 1.30 20.82
N LYS A 148 -20.46 1.07 22.07
CA LYS A 148 -19.17 0.50 22.43
C LYS A 148 -19.11 -0.94 21.88
N LYS A 149 -18.94 -1.10 20.57
CA LYS A 149 -18.71 -2.42 19.98
C LYS A 149 -17.27 -2.79 20.30
N LYS A 150 -17.11 -3.94 20.98
CA LYS A 150 -15.81 -4.55 21.25
C LYS A 150 -14.92 -4.50 19.99
N PRO A 151 -13.63 -4.21 20.13
CA PRO A 151 -12.72 -4.19 18.99
C PRO A 151 -12.79 -5.55 18.27
N LYS A 152 -12.93 -5.51 16.93
CA LYS A 152 -12.92 -6.71 16.10
C LYS A 152 -11.47 -7.10 15.81
N TYR A 153 -11.22 -8.38 15.55
CA TYR A 153 -9.91 -8.82 15.07
C TYR A 153 -9.49 -8.01 13.84
N SER A 154 -8.26 -7.51 13.87
CA SER A 154 -7.63 -6.73 12.81
C SER A 154 -6.15 -7.07 12.79
N ILE A 155 -5.56 -7.08 11.59
CA ILE A 155 -4.11 -7.20 11.40
C ILE A 155 -3.44 -5.83 11.26
N PHE A 156 -4.22 -4.74 11.27
CA PHE A 156 -3.72 -3.38 11.14
C PHE A 156 -3.27 -2.81 12.48
N TYR A 157 -2.02 -2.34 12.56
CA TYR A 157 -1.45 -1.82 13.80
C TYR A 157 -2.27 -0.68 14.44
N ASP A 158 -2.90 0.16 13.62
CA ASP A 158 -3.72 1.28 14.12
C ASP A 158 -5.03 0.82 14.76
N GLU A 159 -5.53 -0.38 14.44
CA GLU A 159 -6.70 -0.96 15.09
C GLU A 159 -6.31 -1.92 16.22
N ILE A 160 -5.13 -2.55 16.13
CA ILE A 160 -4.58 -3.37 17.22
C ILE A 160 -4.30 -2.52 18.47
N LYS A 161 -3.81 -1.29 18.30
CA LYS A 161 -3.54 -0.38 19.44
C LYS A 161 -4.82 0.01 20.22
N ASP A 162 -6.00 -0.16 19.62
CA ASP A 162 -7.28 0.18 20.25
C ASP A 162 -7.72 -0.90 21.26
N PHE A 163 -7.02 -2.03 21.33
CA PHE A 163 -7.20 -3.01 22.40
C PHE A 163 -6.52 -2.52 23.69
N GLU A 164 -7.29 -2.42 24.78
CA GLU A 164 -6.77 -1.99 26.09
C GLU A 164 -5.80 -3.01 26.71
N LYS A 165 -5.96 -4.30 26.38
CA LYS A 165 -5.18 -5.42 26.91
C LYS A 165 -4.75 -6.36 25.79
N ALA A 166 -3.55 -6.91 25.92
CA ALA A 166 -3.02 -7.86 24.95
C ALA A 166 -3.84 -9.16 24.89
N GLU A 167 -4.38 -9.61 26.02
CA GLU A 167 -5.19 -10.82 26.14
C GLU A 167 -6.48 -10.72 25.30
N ASP A 168 -7.07 -9.53 25.24
CA ASP A 168 -8.29 -9.28 24.47
C ASP A 168 -8.03 -9.41 22.97
N TYR A 169 -6.86 -8.96 22.50
CA TYR A 169 -6.44 -9.14 21.12
C TYR A 169 -6.17 -10.62 20.80
N VAL A 170 -5.47 -11.34 21.67
CA VAL A 170 -5.20 -12.77 21.50
C VAL A 170 -6.49 -13.57 21.46
N GLU A 171 -7.48 -13.24 22.30
CA GLU A 171 -8.78 -13.89 22.29
C GLU A 171 -9.56 -13.57 21.00
N ALA A 172 -9.51 -12.31 20.53
CA ALA A 172 -10.10 -11.93 19.24
C ALA A 172 -9.45 -12.67 18.07
N ALA A 173 -8.12 -12.79 18.06
CA ALA A 173 -7.37 -13.51 17.04
C ALA A 173 -7.70 -15.01 17.02
N LYS A 174 -7.80 -15.65 18.19
CA LYS A 174 -8.21 -17.07 18.30
C LYS A 174 -9.65 -17.32 17.87
N ARG A 175 -10.52 -16.32 18.00
CA ARG A 175 -11.93 -16.39 17.58
C ARG A 175 -12.16 -16.01 16.12
N ALA A 176 -11.18 -15.40 15.47
CA ALA A 176 -11.28 -15.07 14.05
C ALA A 176 -11.31 -16.36 13.23
N ASN A 177 -12.34 -16.52 12.40
CA ASN A 177 -12.35 -17.58 11.40
C ASN A 177 -11.49 -17.19 10.20
N GLU A 178 -11.22 -18.16 9.33
CA GLU A 178 -10.44 -17.97 8.11
C GLU A 178 -11.03 -16.88 7.20
N ASP A 179 -12.36 -16.79 7.09
CA ASP A 179 -13.03 -15.77 6.28
C ASP A 179 -12.73 -14.35 6.78
N VAL A 180 -12.83 -14.11 8.09
CA VAL A 180 -12.53 -12.81 8.70
C VAL A 180 -11.05 -12.48 8.52
N PHE A 181 -10.16 -13.44 8.73
CA PHE A 181 -8.73 -13.23 8.50
C PHE A 181 -8.43 -12.84 7.04
N ASN A 182 -9.08 -13.52 6.10
CA ASN A 182 -8.93 -13.26 4.67
C ASN A 182 -9.49 -11.89 4.26
N GLU A 183 -10.63 -11.48 4.82
CA GLU A 183 -11.21 -10.15 4.63
C GLU A 183 -10.25 -9.05 5.11
N GLU A 184 -9.62 -9.24 6.27
CA GLU A 184 -8.64 -8.30 6.82
C GLU A 184 -7.38 -8.21 5.95
N ILE A 185 -6.86 -9.33 5.42
CA ILE A 185 -5.76 -9.30 4.44
C ILE A 185 -6.13 -8.47 3.20
N LEU A 186 -7.33 -8.67 2.65
CA LEU A 186 -7.77 -7.95 1.45
C LEU A 186 -7.93 -6.46 1.71
N LYS A 187 -8.41 -6.06 2.89
CA LYS A 187 -8.45 -4.64 3.31
C LYS A 187 -7.05 -4.04 3.37
N GLU A 188 -6.10 -4.74 3.96
CA GLU A 188 -4.72 -4.26 4.05
C GLU A 188 -4.07 -4.15 2.67
N ILE A 189 -4.28 -5.11 1.78
CA ILE A 189 -3.84 -5.02 0.37
C ILE A 189 -4.38 -3.74 -0.28
N TYR A 190 -5.67 -3.45 -0.07
CA TYR A 190 -6.30 -2.25 -0.61
C TYR A 190 -5.70 -0.96 -0.04
N TYR A 191 -5.52 -0.88 1.28
CA TYR A 191 -4.91 0.30 1.91
C TYR A 191 -3.45 0.49 1.49
N ASN A 192 -2.65 -0.57 1.54
CA ASN A 192 -1.22 -0.54 1.22
C ASN A 192 -0.98 -0.23 -0.27
N SER A 193 -1.79 -0.78 -1.17
CA SER A 193 -1.73 -0.41 -2.59
C SER A 193 -2.08 1.06 -2.82
N GLY A 194 -3.06 1.60 -2.10
CA GLY A 194 -3.40 3.03 -2.11
C GLY A 194 -2.26 3.92 -1.61
N ILE A 195 -1.59 3.52 -0.51
CA ILE A 195 -0.39 4.19 0.01
C ILE A 195 0.71 4.18 -1.06
N CYS A 196 1.05 3.02 -1.60
CA CYS A 196 2.09 2.84 -2.61
C CYS A 196 1.84 3.73 -3.84
N SER A 197 0.61 3.71 -4.35
CA SER A 197 0.21 4.55 -5.50
C SER A 197 0.40 6.03 -5.20
N LYS A 198 -0.01 6.50 -4.01
CA LYS A 198 0.16 7.89 -3.61
C LYS A 198 1.63 8.28 -3.46
N LYS A 199 2.45 7.45 -2.79
CA LYS A 199 3.90 7.65 -2.66
C LYS A 199 4.54 7.80 -4.05
N MET A 200 4.22 6.89 -4.97
CA MET A 200 4.78 6.89 -6.32
C MET A 200 4.32 8.11 -7.14
N ASN A 201 3.07 8.56 -6.99
CA ASN A 201 2.59 9.77 -7.67
C ASN A 201 3.31 11.03 -7.15
N CYS A 202 3.46 11.17 -5.83
CA CYS A 202 4.24 12.27 -5.25
C CYS A 202 5.71 12.23 -5.69
N PHE A 203 6.31 11.03 -5.72
CA PHE A 203 7.66 10.83 -6.24
C PHE A 203 7.81 11.28 -7.70
N LYS A 204 6.84 10.94 -8.58
CA LYS A 204 6.84 11.37 -9.98
C LYS A 204 6.80 12.90 -10.11
N TRP A 205 5.92 13.58 -9.36
CA TRP A 205 5.84 15.04 -9.36
C TRP A 205 7.09 15.70 -8.79
N GLY A 206 7.67 15.14 -7.72
CA GLY A 206 8.95 15.58 -7.16
C GLY A 206 10.09 15.43 -8.18
N GLY A 207 10.14 14.31 -8.89
CA GLY A 207 11.13 14.08 -9.95
C GLY A 207 11.02 15.07 -11.11
N ILE A 208 9.80 15.37 -11.58
CA ILE A 208 9.58 16.38 -12.63
C ILE A 208 10.02 17.76 -12.13
N ALA A 209 9.64 18.15 -10.91
CA ALA A 209 10.03 19.43 -10.32
C ALA A 209 11.56 19.55 -10.18
N SER A 210 12.22 18.49 -9.71
CA SER A 210 13.69 18.40 -9.64
C SER A 210 14.35 18.56 -11.00
N PHE A 211 13.84 17.89 -12.03
CA PHE A 211 14.39 18.00 -13.38
C PHE A 211 14.29 19.43 -13.92
N VAL A 212 13.12 20.08 -13.73
CA VAL A 212 12.92 21.48 -14.11
C VAL A 212 13.89 22.40 -13.35
N THR A 213 14.07 22.18 -12.05
CA THR A 213 15.05 22.94 -11.25
C THR A 213 16.47 22.80 -11.81
N ILE A 214 16.92 21.59 -12.14
CA ILE A 214 18.27 21.36 -12.69
C ILE A 214 18.45 22.16 -14.00
N VAL A 215 17.46 22.11 -14.90
CA VAL A 215 17.51 22.87 -16.16
C VAL A 215 17.56 24.38 -15.90
N LEU A 216 16.75 24.90 -14.98
CA LEU A 216 16.74 26.33 -14.64
C LEU A 216 18.07 26.78 -14.02
N VAL A 217 18.70 25.96 -13.16
CA VAL A 217 20.01 26.25 -12.58
C VAL A 217 21.09 26.29 -13.65
N MET A 218 21.05 25.38 -14.63
CA MET A 218 21.97 25.41 -15.78
C MET A 218 21.82 26.70 -16.60
N ILE A 219 20.57 27.13 -16.85
CA ILE A 219 20.28 28.39 -17.54
C ILE A 219 20.77 29.59 -16.73
N ALA A 220 20.51 29.63 -15.42
CA ALA A 220 21.00 30.69 -14.53
C ALA A 220 22.54 30.77 -14.53
N SER A 221 23.20 29.61 -14.50
CA SER A 221 24.67 29.53 -14.55
C SER A 221 25.22 30.07 -15.88
N LEU A 222 24.57 29.75 -17.00
CA LEU A 222 24.94 30.28 -18.32
C LEU A 222 24.74 31.80 -18.41
N LEU A 223 23.60 32.32 -17.92
CA LEU A 223 23.33 33.75 -17.88
C LEU A 223 24.38 34.50 -17.06
N TYR A 224 24.77 33.95 -15.91
CA TYR A 224 25.86 34.53 -15.12
C TYR A 224 27.18 34.50 -15.88
N PHE A 225 27.51 33.39 -16.54
CA PHE A 225 28.76 33.27 -17.29
C PHE A 225 28.84 34.29 -18.43
N LEU A 226 27.75 34.48 -19.18
CA LEU A 226 27.65 35.51 -20.22
C LEU A 226 27.81 36.91 -19.65
N TYR A 227 27.15 37.20 -18.51
CA TYR A 227 27.33 38.46 -17.77
C TYR A 227 28.78 38.68 -17.36
N ALA A 228 29.47 37.65 -16.84
CA ALA A 228 30.84 37.73 -16.34
C ALA A 228 31.88 37.97 -17.45
N ILE A 229 31.64 37.48 -18.67
CA ILE A 229 32.53 37.72 -19.84
C ILE A 229 32.21 39.05 -20.54
N GLY A 230 31.08 39.68 -20.22
CA GLY A 230 30.68 40.96 -20.78
C GLY A 230 30.13 40.87 -22.21
N VAL A 231 29.66 39.68 -22.63
CA VAL A 231 28.99 39.44 -23.92
C VAL A 231 27.59 40.02 -23.93
#